data_AF-A0A1H8YG59-F1
#
_entry.id   AF-A0A1H8YG59-F1
#
_cell.length_a   1.000
_cell.length_b   1.000
_cell.length_c   1.000
_cell.angle_alpha   90.00
_cell.angle_beta   90.00
_cell.angle_gamma   90.00
#
_symmetry.space_group_name_H-M   'P 1'
#
loop_
_entity.id
_entity.type
_entity.pdbx_description
1 polymer ?
#
loop_
_entity_poly.entity_id
_entity_poly.type
_entity_poly.pdbx_seq_one_letter_code
_entity_poly.pdbx_strand_id
1 'polypeptide(L)'
;MSDAKADIGVWQPMSTAPKDNVPVLLYCPGLKGNVAHEMVVGVWRFDANRRSFGYWVSDVGQLDPGFAETGPWIEYSELHPEMWMPLPTRPVAKE
;
A
#
# COMPACT_ATOMS: atom_id res chain seq x y z
N MET A 1 5.14 31.68 11.66
CA MET A 1 4.82 30.94 10.43
C MET A 1 5.87 29.86 10.24
N SER A 2 5.60 28.63 10.67
CA SER A 2 6.47 27.49 10.37
C SER A 2 6.13 26.98 8.97
N ASP A 3 7.09 27.02 8.06
CA ASP A 3 6.99 26.26 6.83
C ASP A 3 6.90 24.79 7.22
N ALA A 4 5.74 24.17 6.98
CA ALA A 4 5.56 22.75 7.16
C ALA A 4 6.43 22.04 6.11
N LYS A 5 7.69 21.80 6.45
CA LYS A 5 8.56 20.91 5.70
C LYS A 5 7.88 19.55 5.70
N ALA A 6 7.49 19.05 4.54
CA ALA A 6 6.96 17.70 4.41
C ALA A 6 8.02 16.75 5.01
N ASP A 7 7.64 16.00 6.04
CA ASP A 7 8.51 14.99 6.60
C ASP A 7 8.51 13.83 5.59
N ILE A 8 9.61 13.70 4.86
CA ILE A 8 9.76 12.65 3.86
C ILE A 8 10.23 11.43 4.64
N GLY A 9 9.32 10.49 4.83
CA GLY A 9 9.63 9.20 5.44
C GLY A 9 10.78 8.51 4.71
N VAL A 10 11.61 7.79 5.46
CA VAL A 10 12.69 6.97 4.89
C VAL A 10 12.12 5.60 4.53
N TRP A 11 12.47 5.06 3.36
CA TRP A 11 12.12 3.70 2.96
C TRP A 11 12.67 2.67 3.96
N GLN A 12 11.82 1.74 4.36
CA GLN A 12 12.15 0.68 5.29
C GLN A 12 11.80 -0.70 4.71
N PRO A 13 12.51 -1.75 5.12
CA PRO A 13 12.19 -3.12 4.71
C PRO A 13 10.77 -3.52 5.09
N MET A 14 10.11 -4.31 4.25
CA MET A 14 8.72 -4.73 4.51
C MET A 14 8.52 -5.50 5.83
N SER A 15 9.57 -6.14 6.34
CA SER A 15 9.54 -6.84 7.63
C SER A 15 9.24 -5.93 8.83
N THR A 16 9.45 -4.62 8.70
CA THR A 16 9.16 -3.62 9.74
C THR A 16 7.84 -2.88 9.54
N ALA A 17 7.08 -3.21 8.49
CA ALA A 17 5.87 -2.50 8.14
C ALA A 17 4.80 -2.61 9.24
N PRO A 18 4.11 -1.49 9.56
CA PRO A 18 3.08 -1.49 10.58
C PRO A 18 1.86 -2.29 10.11
N LYS A 19 1.36 -3.17 10.99
CA LYS A 19 0.22 -4.06 10.75
C LYS A 19 -1.01 -3.61 11.54
N ASP A 20 -1.22 -2.31 11.60
CA ASP A 20 -2.15 -1.62 12.50
C ASP A 20 -3.33 -0.94 11.77
N ASN A 21 -3.52 -1.23 10.48
CA ASN A 21 -4.49 -0.58 9.57
C ASN A 21 -4.19 0.90 9.26
N VAL A 22 -3.00 1.41 9.53
CA VAL A 22 -2.59 2.76 9.11
C VAL A 22 -2.08 2.73 7.65
N PRO A 23 -2.50 3.67 6.79
CA PRO A 23 -1.99 3.76 5.43
C PRO A 23 -0.50 4.14 5.36
N VAL A 24 0.22 3.46 4.48
CA VAL A 24 1.65 3.69 4.19
C VAL A 24 1.86 3.74 2.68
N LEU A 25 2.97 4.31 2.23
CA LEU A 25 3.40 4.12 0.84
C LEU A 25 4.13 2.79 0.73
N LEU A 26 3.81 2.00 -0.29
CA LEU A 26 4.44 0.74 -0.62
C LEU A 26 5.17 0.87 -1.96
N TYR A 27 6.32 0.21 -2.07
CA TYR A 27 6.99 -0.03 -3.34
C TYR A 27 6.82 -1.51 -3.71
N CYS A 28 6.19 -1.76 -4.85
CA CYS A 28 5.80 -3.08 -5.32
C CYS A 28 6.44 -3.33 -6.70
N PRO A 29 7.66 -3.87 -6.78
CA PRO A 29 8.30 -4.15 -8.07
C PRO A 29 7.44 -5.03 -8.98
N GLY A 30 7.46 -4.75 -10.28
CA GLY A 30 6.70 -5.48 -11.28
C GLY A 30 5.22 -5.09 -11.33
N LEU A 31 4.79 -4.11 -10.54
CA LEU A 31 3.44 -3.56 -10.60
C LEU A 31 3.24 -2.81 -11.92
N LYS A 32 2.22 -3.20 -12.68
CA LYS A 32 1.90 -2.63 -13.99
C LYS A 32 0.58 -1.86 -13.94
N GLY A 33 0.43 -0.86 -14.82
CA GLY A 33 -0.79 -0.06 -14.94
C GLY A 33 -0.57 1.41 -14.59
N ASN A 34 -1.60 2.08 -14.07
CA ASN A 34 -1.57 3.50 -13.68
C ASN A 34 -0.90 3.72 -12.32
N VAL A 35 0.30 3.17 -12.15
CA VAL A 35 1.08 3.22 -10.90
C VAL A 35 2.35 4.03 -11.15
N ALA A 36 2.50 5.13 -10.42
CA ALA A 36 3.69 5.97 -10.56
C ALA A 36 4.87 5.26 -9.87
N HIS A 37 5.92 4.96 -10.63
CA HIS A 37 7.15 4.36 -10.11
C HIS A 37 6.92 3.07 -9.31
N GLU A 38 5.89 2.28 -9.67
CA GLU A 38 5.57 1.03 -8.97
C GLU A 38 5.22 1.24 -7.48
N MET A 39 4.79 2.47 -7.13
CA MET A 39 4.41 2.86 -5.77
C MET A 39 2.89 3.01 -5.64
N VAL A 40 2.35 2.56 -4.51
CA VAL A 40 0.91 2.64 -4.17
C VAL A 40 0.71 2.98 -2.69
N VAL A 41 -0.44 3.53 -2.32
CA VAL A 41 -0.81 3.66 -0.91
C VAL A 41 -1.43 2.34 -0.46
N GLY A 42 -0.79 1.68 0.49
CA GLY A 42 -1.22 0.39 1.02
C GLY A 42 -1.74 0.47 2.45
N VAL A 43 -2.65 -0.44 2.80
CA VAL A 43 -3.12 -0.67 4.17
C VAL A 43 -3.08 -2.17 4.47
N TRP A 44 -2.58 -2.53 5.65
CA TRP A 44 -2.65 -3.90 6.13
C TRP A 44 -4.06 -4.21 6.66
N ARG A 45 -4.64 -5.32 6.20
CA ARG A 45 -5.94 -5.82 6.64
C ARG A 45 -5.82 -7.21 7.24
N PHE A 46 -6.61 -7.44 8.30
CA PHE A 46 -6.79 -8.77 8.84
C PHE A 46 -8.06 -9.40 8.27
N ASP A 47 -7.98 -10.67 7.88
CA ASP A 47 -9.14 -11.46 7.49
C ASP A 47 -9.14 -12.78 8.26
N ALA A 48 -10.18 -12.94 9.09
CA ALA A 48 -10.36 -14.11 9.94
C ALA A 48 -10.72 -15.38 9.14
N ASN A 49 -11.30 -15.22 7.94
CA ASN A 49 -11.80 -16.31 7.10
C ASN A 49 -10.73 -16.85 6.15
N ARG A 50 -9.70 -16.05 5.80
CA ARG A 50 -8.62 -16.44 4.87
C ARG A 50 -7.43 -17.18 5.51
N ARG A 51 -7.55 -17.64 6.76
CA ARG A 51 -6.52 -18.39 7.52
C ARG A 51 -5.12 -17.73 7.47
N SER A 52 -4.85 -16.99 8.54
CA SER A 52 -3.61 -16.99 9.33
C SER A 52 -2.69 -15.75 9.34
N PHE A 53 -2.64 -14.86 8.35
CA PHE A 53 -1.64 -13.77 8.45
C PHE A 53 -2.03 -12.36 7.99
N GLY A 54 -3.26 -12.07 7.56
CA GLY A 54 -3.59 -10.74 7.02
C GLY A 54 -2.93 -10.48 5.65
N TYR A 55 -3.31 -9.39 4.98
CA TYR A 55 -2.85 -9.05 3.63
C TYR A 55 -2.82 -7.55 3.39
N TRP A 56 -2.03 -7.11 2.41
CA TRP A 56 -2.00 -5.71 1.99
C TRP A 56 -3.06 -5.44 0.92
N VAL A 57 -3.75 -4.30 1.04
CA VAL A 57 -4.65 -3.74 0.01
C VAL A 57 -4.16 -2.37 -0.40
N SER A 58 -4.37 -1.96 -1.65
CA SER A 58 -3.96 -0.64 -2.16
C SER A 58 -5.13 0.27 -2.52
N ASP A 59 -4.84 1.57 -2.58
CA ASP A 59 -5.72 2.64 -3.09
C ASP A 59 -5.95 2.56 -4.60
N VAL A 60 -4.98 2.00 -5.33
CA VAL A 60 -5.18 1.48 -6.66
C VAL A 60 -6.05 0.24 -6.50
N GLY A 61 -7.36 0.38 -6.79
CA GLY A 61 -8.32 -0.73 -6.81
C GLY A 61 -7.96 -1.81 -7.84
N GLN A 62 -8.92 -2.66 -8.23
CA GLN A 62 -8.73 -3.80 -9.15
C GLN A 62 -7.67 -3.55 -10.23
N LEU A 63 -6.54 -4.24 -10.11
CA LEU A 63 -5.53 -4.34 -11.16
C LEU A 63 -6.03 -5.44 -12.11
N ASP A 64 -6.61 -5.04 -13.24
CA ASP A 64 -7.25 -5.92 -14.24
C ASP A 64 -6.20 -6.67 -15.11
N PRO A 65 -6.57 -7.70 -15.90
CA PRO A 65 -6.83 -9.09 -15.48
C PRO A 65 -5.76 -10.02 -16.06
N GLY A 66 -4.87 -10.53 -15.21
CA GLY A 66 -3.99 -11.65 -15.52
C GLY A 66 -4.39 -12.87 -14.69
N PHE A 67 -5.43 -13.58 -15.14
CA PHE A 67 -6.05 -14.80 -14.59
C PHE A 67 -5.27 -15.60 -13.53
N ALA A 68 -5.94 -15.89 -12.40
CA ALA A 68 -6.25 -17.27 -12.03
C ALA A 68 -7.78 -17.41 -11.78
N GLU A 69 -8.29 -18.63 -11.87
CA GLU A 69 -9.71 -18.92 -11.64
C GLU A 69 -9.97 -19.19 -10.16
N THR A 70 -10.48 -18.19 -9.44
CA THR A 70 -11.32 -18.41 -8.27
C THR A 70 -12.55 -17.53 -8.43
N GLY A 71 -13.72 -18.16 -8.50
CA GLY A 71 -15.00 -17.45 -8.67
C GLY A 71 -15.31 -16.45 -7.55
N PRO A 72 -16.57 -16.00 -7.46
CA PRO A 72 -17.09 -14.63 -7.64
C PRO A 72 -16.43 -13.47 -6.84
N TRP A 73 -15.24 -13.64 -6.28
CA TRP A 73 -14.53 -12.63 -5.51
C TRP A 73 -13.18 -12.39 -6.15
N ILE A 74 -13.17 -11.46 -7.10
CA ILE A 74 -12.03 -10.66 -7.57
C ILE A 74 -10.69 -11.14 -7.01
N GLU A 75 -9.94 -11.87 -7.81
CA GLU A 75 -8.55 -12.14 -7.52
C GLU A 75 -7.75 -10.86 -7.70
N TYR A 76 -7.27 -10.33 -6.58
CA TYR A 76 -6.23 -9.31 -6.60
C TYR A 76 -4.90 -10.04 -6.72
N SER A 77 -4.05 -9.65 -7.67
CA SER A 77 -2.63 -9.98 -7.55
C SER A 77 -2.17 -9.53 -6.17
N GLU A 78 -1.72 -10.48 -5.35
CA GLU A 78 -1.24 -10.17 -4.02
C GLU A 78 -0.14 -9.12 -4.16
N LEU A 79 -0.29 -7.99 -3.48
CA LEU A 79 0.77 -6.99 -3.48
C LEU A 79 1.98 -7.66 -2.84
N HIS A 80 3.11 -7.66 -3.55
CA HIS A 80 4.40 -8.11 -3.04
C HIS A 80 5.29 -6.88 -2.76
N PRO A 81 4.95 -6.05 -1.76
CA PRO A 81 5.75 -4.89 -1.45
C PRO A 81 7.11 -5.34 -0.88
N GLU A 82 8.19 -4.75 -1.39
CA GLU A 82 9.53 -4.98 -0.86
C GLU A 82 9.90 -3.94 0.21
N MET A 83 9.37 -2.72 0.05
CA MET A 83 9.68 -1.58 0.92
C MET A 83 8.41 -0.81 1.26
N TRP A 84 8.43 -0.15 2.41
CA TRP A 84 7.37 0.77 2.83
C TRP A 84 7.96 2.08 3.35
N MET A 85 7.16 3.13 3.38
CA MET A 85 7.47 4.36 4.12
C MET A 85 6.18 5.01 4.64
N PRO A 86 6.25 5.79 5.73
CA PRO A 86 5.13 6.61 6.16
C PRO A 86 4.66 7.54 5.04
N LEU A 87 3.35 7.77 4.96
CA LEU A 87 2.84 8.84 4.09
C LEU A 87 3.35 10.20 4.58
N PRO A 88 3.66 11.13 3.66
CA PRO A 88 4.04 12.48 4.05
C PRO A 88 2.89 13.14 4.81
N THR A 89 3.24 13.97 5.80
CA THR A 89 2.26 14.77 6.52
C THR A 89 1.46 15.63 5.54
N ARG A 90 0.14 15.60 5.67
CA ARG A 90 -0.75 16.44 4.87
C ARG A 90 -0.33 17.92 5.04
N PRO A 91 -0.20 18.70 3.95
CA PRO A 91 0.02 20.12 4.04
C PRO A 91 -1.09 20.78 4.86
N VAL A 92 -0.71 21.55 5.88
CA VAL A 92 -1.65 22.41 6.61
C VAL A 92 -1.78 23.70 5.81
N ALA A 93 -3.00 24.08 5.42
CA ALA A 93 -3.23 25.35 4.77
C ALA A 93 -2.84 26.48 5.74
N LYS A 94 -2.10 27.48 5.26
CA LYS A 94 -1.93 28.74 5.98
C LYS A 94 -3.28 29.46 5.92
N GLU A 95 -3.93 29.68 7.06
CA GLU A 95 -5.09 30.58 7.17
C GLU A 95 -4.70 32.02 6.84
#